data_AF-A0A4R7ZPT1-F1
#
_entry.id   AF-A0A4R7ZPT1-F1
#
_cell.length_a   1.000
_cell.length_b   1.000
_cell.length_c   1.000
_cell.angle_alpha   90.00
_cell.angle_beta   90.00
_cell.angle_gamma   90.00
#
_symmetry.space_group_name_H-M   'P 1'
#
loop_
_entity.id
_entity.type
_entity.pdbx_description
1 polymer ?
#
loop_
_entity_poly.entity_id
_entity_poly.type
_entity_poly.pdbx_seq_one_letter_code
_entity_poly.pdbx_strand_id
1 'polypeptide(L)'
;MRTTRRTAALLGAAVLLAGLSTATATAANPKLESICSLDLGSITAQGNYVDQVVSAASPPVASERRVGPKVAEPGETRASATWEFKPEPEGGSSDSGYALYGDTLYSTVINNVPDGPWWGRGVAMLDMNAYTSIARAAYPKGDAPTRQYFYAMRDDGTLVRWKRDAEGFHPLGTFAGFSAVKTMTLISTTSTYDTFLATTKAGALYTIRIPITSPMTTVVKVVRSSTWQGFESIVAEKCGTQSTLLAAIDRDSGSAYLYAIGHANGTSTTIQSLGKVPGTYNDPIYFLRTSQAGTPLNGE
;
A
#
# COMPACT_ATOMS: atom_id res chain seq x y z
N MET A 1 11.83 -66.93 -15.25
CA MET A 1 12.79 -67.41 -16.27
C MET A 1 12.18 -67.25 -17.66
N ARG A 2 12.59 -66.21 -18.40
CA ARG A 2 12.78 -66.19 -19.87
C ARG A 2 13.03 -64.75 -20.30
N THR A 3 14.29 -64.50 -20.58
CA THR A 3 14.84 -63.37 -21.31
C THR A 3 14.44 -63.43 -22.78
N THR A 4 14.14 -62.28 -23.38
CA THR A 4 14.40 -62.06 -24.81
C THR A 4 14.67 -60.58 -25.08
N ARG A 5 15.90 -60.30 -25.51
CA ARG A 5 16.36 -59.05 -26.17
C ARG A 5 16.19 -59.22 -27.68
N ARG A 6 15.76 -58.17 -28.41
CA ARG A 6 16.16 -57.80 -29.80
C ARG A 6 15.90 -56.30 -30.00
N THR A 7 16.91 -55.42 -30.01
CA THR A 7 17.63 -54.83 -31.18
C THR A 7 16.79 -54.11 -32.25
N ALA A 8 16.87 -52.78 -32.20
CA ALA A 8 17.08 -51.75 -33.25
C ALA A 8 16.37 -51.81 -34.61
N ALA A 9 15.74 -50.69 -34.99
CA ALA A 9 15.87 -50.05 -36.31
C ALA A 9 15.44 -48.57 -36.27
N LEU A 10 16.33 -47.70 -36.76
CA LEU A 10 16.13 -46.28 -37.04
C LEU A 10 15.41 -46.09 -38.39
N LEU A 11 14.33 -45.31 -38.40
CA LEU A 11 13.79 -44.53 -39.52
C LEU A 11 13.12 -43.32 -38.84
N GLY A 12 13.52 -42.07 -39.00
CA GLY A 12 13.81 -41.40 -40.26
C GLY A 12 12.56 -40.65 -40.73
N ALA A 13 12.13 -39.61 -40.00
CA ALA A 13 11.14 -38.64 -40.48
C ALA A 13 11.40 -37.29 -39.80
N ALA A 14 12.18 -36.44 -40.47
CA ALA A 14 12.24 -35.02 -40.18
C ALA A 14 10.94 -34.39 -40.69
N VAL A 15 10.05 -33.99 -39.78
CA VAL A 15 8.91 -33.13 -40.10
C VAL A 15 9.25 -31.75 -39.57
N LEU A 16 9.51 -30.82 -40.50
CA LEU A 16 9.50 -29.38 -40.25
C LEU A 16 8.07 -28.99 -39.84
N LEU A 17 7.88 -28.73 -38.55
CA LEU A 17 6.74 -27.95 -38.06
C LEU A 17 7.28 -26.63 -37.53
N ALA A 18 7.06 -25.61 -38.36
CA ALA A 18 7.30 -24.23 -38.04
C ALA A 18 6.40 -23.78 -36.87
N GLY A 19 7.00 -23.03 -35.94
CA GLY A 19 6.36 -21.91 -35.28
C GLY A 19 5.16 -22.20 -34.38
N LEU A 20 5.39 -22.86 -33.25
CA LEU A 20 4.58 -22.63 -32.04
C LEU A 20 5.55 -22.25 -30.93
N SER A 21 5.75 -20.93 -30.76
CA SER A 21 6.39 -20.39 -29.58
C SER A 21 5.49 -20.72 -28.39
N THR A 22 5.78 -21.82 -27.71
CA THR A 22 5.34 -22.02 -26.34
C THR A 22 5.93 -20.88 -25.54
N ALA A 23 5.09 -19.88 -25.24
CA ALA A 23 5.40 -18.91 -24.20
C ALA A 23 5.50 -19.71 -22.91
N THR A 24 6.71 -20.17 -22.58
CA THR A 24 7.05 -20.60 -21.24
C THR A 24 6.66 -19.45 -20.33
N ALA A 25 5.67 -19.68 -19.47
CA ALA A 25 5.39 -18.80 -18.36
C ALA A 25 6.73 -18.57 -17.64
N THR A 26 7.28 -17.36 -17.78
CA THR A 26 8.53 -16.99 -17.14
C THR A 26 8.27 -17.08 -15.64
N ALA A 27 8.80 -18.13 -15.01
CA ALA A 27 8.88 -18.20 -13.57
C ALA A 27 9.52 -16.88 -13.09
N ALA A 28 8.85 -16.20 -12.15
CA ALA A 28 9.34 -14.97 -11.57
C ALA A 28 10.80 -15.17 -11.15
N ASN A 29 11.68 -14.31 -11.67
CA ASN A 29 13.12 -14.42 -11.43
C ASN A 29 13.38 -14.26 -9.92
N PRO A 30 13.91 -15.28 -9.21
CA PRO A 30 14.10 -15.24 -7.75
C PRO A 30 15.09 -14.16 -7.27
N LYS A 31 15.71 -13.40 -8.19
CA LYS A 31 16.51 -12.20 -7.88
C LYS A 31 15.68 -10.97 -7.48
N LEU A 32 14.37 -10.95 -7.71
CA LEU A 32 13.50 -9.85 -7.28
C LEU A 32 13.25 -9.82 -5.76
N GLU A 33 13.65 -10.85 -5.01
CA GLU A 33 13.72 -10.80 -3.54
C GLU A 33 14.88 -9.91 -3.01
N SER A 34 15.66 -9.27 -3.90
CA SER A 34 16.83 -8.44 -3.51
C SER A 34 16.67 -6.92 -3.71
N ILE A 35 15.54 -6.46 -4.27
CA ILE A 35 15.28 -5.02 -4.48
C ILE A 35 13.93 -4.69 -3.82
N CYS A 36 13.93 -3.71 -2.92
CA CYS A 36 12.68 -3.27 -2.31
C CYS A 36 11.72 -2.72 -3.36
N SER A 37 10.46 -3.12 -3.25
CA SER A 37 9.36 -2.63 -4.07
C SER A 37 8.19 -2.26 -3.20
N LEU A 38 7.35 -1.35 -3.69
CA LEU A 38 6.04 -1.07 -3.14
C LEU A 38 5.00 -1.28 -4.24
N ASP A 39 3.87 -1.86 -3.89
CA ASP A 39 2.73 -1.97 -4.79
C ASP A 39 1.81 -0.76 -4.54
N LEU A 40 1.84 0.17 -5.49
CA LEU A 40 1.20 1.46 -5.41
C LEU A 40 -0.21 1.35 -5.98
N GLY A 41 -1.20 1.37 -5.10
CA GLY A 41 -2.60 1.49 -5.49
C GLY A 41 -2.99 2.96 -5.67
N SER A 42 -3.91 3.22 -6.58
CA SER A 42 -4.55 4.52 -6.74
C SER A 42 -6.01 4.41 -7.16
N ILE A 43 -6.77 5.48 -6.89
CA ILE A 43 -8.09 5.69 -7.51
C ILE A 43 -7.99 6.95 -8.35
N THR A 44 -8.19 6.79 -9.65
CA THR A 44 -8.12 7.87 -10.65
C THR A 44 -9.22 8.90 -10.43
N ALA A 45 -9.10 10.08 -11.07
CA ALA A 45 -10.15 11.10 -11.02
C ALA A 45 -11.50 10.62 -11.58
N GLN A 46 -11.48 9.61 -12.47
CA GLN A 46 -12.66 8.97 -13.04
C GLN A 46 -13.22 7.83 -12.17
N GLY A 47 -12.57 7.54 -11.03
CA GLY A 47 -12.99 6.52 -10.08
C GLY A 47 -12.53 5.09 -10.41
N ASN A 48 -11.65 4.91 -11.40
CA ASN A 48 -11.02 3.60 -11.67
C ASN A 48 -9.98 3.28 -10.61
N TYR A 49 -10.04 2.05 -10.09
CA TYR A 49 -8.93 1.44 -9.36
C TYR A 49 -7.75 1.21 -10.30
N VAL A 50 -6.55 1.50 -9.84
CA VAL A 50 -5.31 1.22 -10.55
C VAL A 50 -4.28 0.70 -9.57
N ASP A 51 -3.43 -0.22 -10.02
CA ASP A 51 -2.27 -0.65 -9.27
C ASP A 51 -1.01 -0.68 -10.17
N GLN A 52 0.15 -0.47 -9.54
CA GLN A 52 1.44 -0.44 -10.21
C GLN A 52 2.54 -0.78 -9.20
N VAL A 53 3.42 -1.70 -9.56
CA VAL A 53 4.61 -1.97 -8.75
C VAL A 53 5.69 -0.96 -9.09
N VAL A 54 6.23 -0.28 -8.09
CA VAL A 54 7.41 0.58 -8.24
C VAL A 54 8.54 0.03 -7.37
N SER A 55 9.76 0.04 -7.88
CA SER A 55 10.90 -0.59 -7.21
C SER A 55 12.12 0.31 -7.12
N ALA A 56 12.89 0.11 -6.06
CA ALA A 56 14.11 0.81 -5.69
C ALA A 56 15.32 0.43 -6.56
N ALA A 57 15.11 0.08 -7.83
CA ALA A 57 16.19 -0.08 -8.78
C ALA A 57 16.98 1.24 -8.94
N SER A 58 18.15 1.18 -9.57
CA SER A 58 18.96 2.38 -9.87
C SER A 58 19.14 2.50 -11.39
N PRO A 59 18.38 3.39 -12.07
CA PRO A 59 17.32 4.25 -11.54
C PRO A 59 16.04 3.47 -11.16
N PRO A 60 15.11 4.08 -10.39
CA PRO A 60 13.83 3.48 -10.06
C PRO A 60 13.07 3.04 -11.30
N VAL A 61 12.37 1.91 -11.20
CA VAL A 61 11.52 1.40 -12.29
C VAL A 61 10.10 1.21 -11.81
N ALA A 62 9.17 1.34 -12.74
CA ALA A 62 7.75 1.12 -12.53
C ALA A 62 7.24 0.08 -13.52
N SER A 63 6.37 -0.83 -13.07
CA SER A 63 5.67 -1.75 -13.96
C SER A 63 4.67 -1.01 -14.84
N GLU A 64 4.06 -1.72 -15.79
CA GLU A 64 2.85 -1.22 -16.42
C GLU A 64 1.76 -0.98 -15.35
N ARG A 65 0.96 0.07 -15.56
CA ARG A 65 -0.20 0.36 -14.72
C ARG A 65 -1.32 -0.61 -15.10
N ARG A 66 -1.87 -1.34 -14.12
CA ARG A 66 -3.05 -2.18 -14.33
C ARG A 66 -4.30 -1.40 -13.96
N VAL A 67 -5.21 -1.22 -14.90
CA VAL A 67 -6.48 -0.52 -14.67
C VAL A 67 -7.55 -1.55 -14.33
N GLY A 68 -8.09 -1.44 -13.13
CA GLY A 68 -9.19 -2.25 -12.65
C GLY A 68 -10.56 -1.59 -12.88
N PRO A 69 -11.61 -2.05 -12.18
CA PRO A 69 -12.95 -1.53 -12.35
C PRO A 69 -13.10 -0.08 -11.87
N LYS A 70 -14.15 0.59 -12.36
CA LYS A 70 -14.64 1.86 -11.83
C LYS A 70 -15.33 1.64 -10.49
N VAL A 71 -14.62 1.86 -9.38
CA VAL A 71 -15.09 1.63 -8.00
C VAL A 71 -15.79 2.84 -7.38
N ALA A 72 -15.74 3.99 -8.05
CA ALA A 72 -16.31 5.25 -7.60
C ALA A 72 -16.83 6.08 -8.78
N GLU A 73 -17.75 6.99 -8.53
CA GLU A 73 -18.05 8.07 -9.47
C GLU A 73 -16.89 9.08 -9.55
N PRO A 74 -16.75 9.81 -10.67
CA PRO A 74 -15.69 10.80 -10.82
C PRO A 74 -15.67 11.81 -9.66
N GLY A 75 -14.52 11.94 -9.00
CA GLY A 75 -14.33 12.84 -7.86
C GLY A 75 -14.98 12.41 -6.53
N GLU A 76 -15.62 11.25 -6.47
CA GLU A 76 -16.30 10.76 -5.24
C GLU A 76 -15.28 10.37 -4.16
N THR A 77 -14.14 9.77 -4.54
CA THR A 77 -13.13 9.28 -3.59
C THR A 77 -12.33 10.43 -2.98
N ARG A 78 -12.27 10.47 -1.65
CA ARG A 78 -11.58 11.52 -0.88
C ARG A 78 -10.34 11.06 -0.14
N ALA A 79 -10.29 9.79 0.26
CA ALA A 79 -9.13 9.17 0.92
C ALA A 79 -9.21 7.64 0.80
N SER A 80 -8.08 6.96 0.91
CA SER A 80 -8.02 5.50 0.99
C SER A 80 -7.00 5.07 2.03
N ALA A 81 -7.31 4.00 2.76
CA ALA A 81 -6.34 3.30 3.59
C ALA A 81 -5.55 2.30 2.73
N THR A 82 -4.63 1.55 3.35
CA THR A 82 -3.97 0.39 2.72
C THR A 82 -4.99 -0.65 2.28
N TRP A 83 -4.80 -1.22 1.09
CA TRP A 83 -5.57 -2.35 0.56
C TRP A 83 -4.76 -3.63 0.69
N GLU A 84 -5.43 -4.71 1.08
CA GLU A 84 -4.89 -6.05 1.18
C GLU A 84 -5.18 -6.82 -0.11
N PHE A 85 -4.11 -7.31 -0.73
CA PHE A 85 -4.17 -8.27 -1.82
C PHE A 85 -4.09 -9.69 -1.26
N LYS A 86 -4.90 -10.60 -1.80
CA LYS A 86 -4.87 -12.03 -1.47
C LYS A 86 -5.04 -12.85 -2.75
N PRO A 87 -4.19 -13.86 -3.00
CA PRO A 87 -4.49 -14.86 -4.01
C PRO A 87 -5.68 -15.70 -3.55
N GLU A 88 -6.62 -16.01 -4.45
CA GLU A 88 -7.79 -16.84 -4.13
C GLU A 88 -7.47 -18.32 -4.38
N PRO A 89 -7.87 -19.26 -3.49
CA PRO A 89 -7.53 -20.68 -3.59
C PRO A 89 -7.99 -21.35 -4.90
N GLU A 90 -9.12 -20.90 -5.45
CA GLU A 90 -9.74 -21.45 -6.67
C GLU A 90 -9.14 -20.84 -7.95
N GLY A 91 -8.09 -20.01 -7.81
CA GLY A 91 -7.52 -19.20 -8.87
C GLY A 91 -8.08 -17.78 -8.83
N GLY A 92 -7.22 -16.82 -9.22
CA GLY A 92 -7.56 -15.40 -9.17
C GLY A 92 -7.02 -14.69 -7.94
N SER A 93 -7.62 -13.54 -7.62
CA SER A 93 -7.19 -12.70 -6.50
C SER A 93 -8.28 -11.79 -5.97
N SER A 94 -8.17 -11.41 -4.70
CA SER A 94 -8.96 -10.37 -4.06
C SER A 94 -8.10 -9.18 -3.63
N ASP A 95 -8.64 -7.99 -3.81
CA ASP A 95 -8.13 -6.72 -3.31
C ASP A 95 -9.20 -6.11 -2.41
N SER A 96 -8.86 -5.85 -1.15
CA SER A 96 -9.83 -5.37 -0.16
C SER A 96 -9.28 -4.24 0.70
N GLY A 97 -10.09 -3.22 0.96
CA GLY A 97 -9.63 -2.07 1.73
C GLY A 97 -10.74 -1.15 2.17
N TYR A 98 -10.37 -0.07 2.83
CA TYR A 98 -11.30 0.98 3.24
C TYR A 98 -11.01 2.27 2.50
N ALA A 99 -12.04 2.92 1.99
CA ALA A 99 -11.94 4.21 1.32
C ALA A 99 -13.12 5.11 1.67
N LEU A 100 -12.84 6.42 1.74
CA LEU A 100 -13.86 7.45 1.88
C LEU A 100 -14.38 7.80 0.49
N TYR A 101 -15.67 7.56 0.28
CA TYR A 101 -16.40 7.97 -0.91
C TYR A 101 -17.50 8.94 -0.45
N GLY A 102 -17.40 10.21 -0.86
CA GLY A 102 -18.24 11.28 -0.32
C GLY A 102 -18.08 11.45 1.19
N ASP A 103 -19.15 11.29 1.93
CA ASP A 103 -19.20 11.40 3.39
C ASP A 103 -19.19 10.04 4.11
N THR A 104 -18.98 8.94 3.38
CA THR A 104 -19.14 7.59 3.91
C THR A 104 -17.86 6.79 3.76
N LEU A 105 -17.47 6.08 4.83
CA LEU A 105 -16.43 5.07 4.77
C LEU A 105 -17.05 3.78 4.25
N TYR A 106 -16.48 3.24 3.17
CA TYR A 106 -16.85 1.93 2.65
C TYR A 106 -15.71 0.94 2.79
N SER A 107 -16.06 -0.29 3.15
CA SER A 107 -15.24 -1.46 2.82
C SER A 107 -15.43 -1.76 1.34
N THR A 108 -14.34 -1.80 0.58
CA THR A 108 -14.36 -2.12 -0.86
C THR A 108 -13.66 -3.45 -1.08
N VAL A 109 -14.20 -4.26 -2.00
CA VAL A 109 -13.60 -5.51 -2.47
C VAL A 109 -13.61 -5.51 -3.99
N ILE A 110 -12.50 -5.92 -4.59
CA ILE A 110 -12.35 -6.24 -6.00
C ILE A 110 -11.88 -7.69 -6.07
N ASN A 111 -12.64 -8.54 -6.73
CA ASN A 111 -12.30 -9.94 -6.96
C ASN A 111 -12.06 -10.17 -8.44
N ASN A 112 -10.89 -10.69 -8.76
CA ASN A 112 -10.50 -11.14 -10.09
C ASN A 112 -10.53 -12.67 -10.08
N VAL A 113 -11.71 -13.25 -10.33
CA VAL A 113 -11.94 -14.71 -10.31
C VAL A 113 -12.09 -15.25 -11.74
N PRO A 114 -11.96 -16.58 -11.98
CA PRO A 114 -12.01 -17.17 -13.32
C PRO A 114 -13.30 -16.86 -14.10
N ASP A 115 -14.44 -16.75 -13.40
CA ASP A 115 -15.75 -16.45 -14.00
C ASP A 115 -15.94 -14.98 -14.38
N GLY A 116 -14.92 -14.15 -14.13
CA GLY A 116 -14.89 -12.74 -14.46
C GLY A 116 -14.72 -11.85 -13.22
N PRO A 117 -14.13 -10.66 -13.39
CA PRO A 117 -13.92 -9.75 -12.27
C PRO A 117 -15.25 -9.17 -11.79
N TRP A 118 -15.40 -9.05 -10.48
CA TRP A 118 -16.48 -8.31 -9.86
C TRP A 118 -15.96 -7.45 -8.72
N TRP A 119 -16.71 -6.43 -8.34
CA TRP A 119 -16.36 -5.58 -7.21
C TRP A 119 -17.61 -5.16 -6.46
N GLY A 120 -17.44 -4.77 -5.20
CA GLY A 120 -18.54 -4.33 -4.34
C GLY A 120 -18.07 -3.41 -3.22
N ARG A 121 -19.01 -2.64 -2.68
CA ARG A 121 -18.82 -1.77 -1.53
C ARG A 121 -19.85 -2.09 -0.45
N GLY A 122 -19.40 -2.12 0.80
CA GLY A 122 -20.26 -2.20 1.98
C GLY A 122 -20.04 -0.99 2.87
N VAL A 123 -21.12 -0.36 3.35
CA VAL A 123 -21.03 0.78 4.27
C VAL A 123 -20.34 0.31 5.56
N ALA A 124 -19.26 1.00 5.93
CA ALA A 124 -18.49 0.72 7.14
C ALA A 124 -18.78 1.77 8.24
N MET A 125 -18.81 3.05 7.88
CA MET A 125 -19.16 4.15 8.79
C MET A 125 -19.79 5.31 8.00
N LEU A 126 -20.77 5.98 8.59
CA LEU A 126 -21.39 7.21 8.08
C LEU A 126 -20.74 8.45 8.72
N ASP A 127 -21.13 9.65 8.27
CA ASP A 127 -20.74 10.94 8.85
C ASP A 127 -19.22 11.21 8.86
N MET A 128 -18.55 10.80 7.78
CA MET A 128 -17.10 10.92 7.60
C MET A 128 -16.69 12.18 6.81
N ASN A 129 -17.59 13.16 6.67
CA ASN A 129 -17.34 14.39 5.90
C ASN A 129 -16.15 15.22 6.43
N ALA A 130 -15.91 15.25 7.75
CA ALA A 130 -14.83 16.01 8.36
C ALA A 130 -13.42 15.40 8.18
N TYR A 131 -13.31 14.16 7.69
CA TYR A 131 -12.02 13.47 7.59
C TYR A 131 -11.36 13.64 6.22
N THR A 132 -10.06 13.88 6.23
CA THR A 132 -9.24 14.23 5.06
C THR A 132 -8.21 13.15 4.70
N SER A 133 -7.84 12.29 5.66
CA SER A 133 -6.92 11.17 5.46
C SER A 133 -7.33 10.02 6.36
N ILE A 134 -7.12 8.79 5.90
CA ILE A 134 -7.40 7.59 6.68
C ILE A 134 -6.22 6.61 6.62
N ALA A 135 -6.10 5.76 7.62
CA ALA A 135 -5.11 4.70 7.65
C ALA A 135 -5.61 3.50 8.43
N ARG A 136 -5.14 2.32 8.03
CA ARG A 136 -5.40 1.06 8.72
C ARG A 136 -4.08 0.56 9.31
N ALA A 137 -4.07 0.31 10.62
CA ALA A 137 -2.97 -0.33 11.32
C ALA A 137 -3.37 -1.73 11.74
N ALA A 138 -2.77 -2.75 11.13
CA ALA A 138 -3.00 -4.14 11.45
C ALA A 138 -1.74 -4.74 12.07
N TYR A 139 -1.80 -5.08 13.35
CA TYR A 139 -0.71 -5.76 14.05
C TYR A 139 -0.84 -7.28 13.87
N PRO A 140 0.21 -7.99 13.40
CA PRO A 140 0.13 -9.39 12.97
C PRO A 140 -0.29 -10.43 14.01
N LYS A 141 -0.82 -11.57 13.54
CA LYS A 141 -0.67 -12.92 14.13
C LYS A 141 -1.01 -14.01 13.10
N GLY A 142 -0.04 -14.44 12.29
CA GLY A 142 -0.33 -15.35 11.18
C GLY A 142 -1.29 -14.70 10.19
N ASP A 143 -2.29 -15.46 9.71
CA ASP A 143 -3.21 -15.03 8.64
C ASP A 143 -4.24 -13.96 9.07
N ALA A 144 -4.37 -13.69 10.38
CA ALA A 144 -5.28 -12.69 10.92
C ALA A 144 -4.56 -11.76 11.91
N PRO A 145 -4.76 -10.43 11.85
CA PRO A 145 -4.15 -9.52 12.80
C PRO A 145 -4.75 -9.67 14.21
N THR A 146 -3.89 -9.62 15.23
CA THR A 146 -4.32 -9.59 16.64
C THR A 146 -4.97 -8.28 17.04
N ARG A 147 -4.67 -7.21 16.31
CA ARG A 147 -5.19 -5.86 16.55
C ARG A 147 -5.36 -5.15 15.23
N GLN A 148 -6.55 -4.61 14.99
CA GLN A 148 -6.83 -3.74 13.85
C GLN A 148 -7.32 -2.40 14.38
N TYR A 149 -6.55 -1.36 14.13
CA TYR A 149 -6.95 0.01 14.38
C TYR A 149 -7.18 0.73 13.07
N PHE A 150 -8.17 1.62 13.11
CA PHE A 150 -8.46 2.54 12.04
C PHE A 150 -8.22 3.95 12.55
N TYR A 151 -7.54 4.74 11.74
CA TYR A 151 -7.18 6.12 12.04
C TYR A 151 -7.77 7.02 10.98
N ALA A 152 -8.32 8.16 11.38
CA ALA A 152 -8.78 9.19 10.46
C ALA A 152 -8.38 10.57 10.96
N MET A 153 -7.75 11.35 10.08
CA MET A 153 -7.38 12.74 10.33
C MET A 153 -8.53 13.66 9.95
N ARG A 154 -9.01 14.48 10.89
CA ARG A 154 -9.97 15.54 10.64
C ARG A 154 -9.29 16.75 10.01
N ASP A 155 -10.07 17.54 9.29
CA ASP A 155 -9.63 18.83 8.72
C ASP A 155 -9.13 19.84 9.76
N ASP A 156 -9.64 19.78 10.99
CA ASP A 156 -9.20 20.55 12.15
C ASP A 156 -7.86 20.11 12.76
N GLY A 157 -7.27 19.01 12.26
CA GLY A 157 -6.01 18.46 12.77
C GLY A 157 -6.17 17.52 13.96
N THR A 158 -7.36 16.98 14.17
CA THR A 158 -7.63 15.96 15.18
C THR A 158 -7.58 14.58 14.55
N LEU A 159 -6.67 13.73 15.04
CA LEU A 159 -6.57 12.33 14.66
C LEU A 159 -7.44 11.48 15.57
N VAL A 160 -8.38 10.74 15.00
CA VAL A 160 -9.28 9.85 15.74
C VAL A 160 -8.89 8.40 15.47
N ARG A 161 -8.95 7.57 16.51
CA ARG A 161 -8.67 6.13 16.46
C ARG A 161 -9.89 5.31 16.84
N TRP A 162 -10.16 4.27 16.06
CA TRP A 162 -11.11 3.21 16.37
C TRP A 162 -10.42 1.86 16.42
N LYS A 163 -10.96 0.96 17.25
CA LYS A 163 -10.77 -0.49 17.11
C LYS A 163 -11.71 -0.99 16.02
N ARG A 164 -11.20 -1.82 15.12
CA ARG A 164 -12.02 -2.62 14.20
C ARG A 164 -12.02 -4.07 14.71
N ASP A 165 -13.20 -4.61 15.00
CA ASP A 165 -13.42 -6.05 15.22
C ASP A 165 -14.66 -6.57 14.45
N ALA A 166 -15.14 -7.77 14.79
CA ALA A 166 -16.27 -8.37 14.07
C ALA A 166 -17.57 -7.60 14.25
N GLU A 167 -17.69 -6.87 15.36
CA GLU A 167 -18.84 -6.07 15.74
C GLU A 167 -18.83 -4.68 15.10
N GLY A 168 -17.71 -4.26 14.50
CA GLY A 168 -17.59 -3.02 13.74
C GLY A 168 -16.47 -2.10 14.27
N PHE A 169 -16.73 -0.79 14.26
CA PHE A 169 -15.79 0.25 14.67
C PHE A 169 -16.13 0.80 16.05
N HIS A 170 -15.19 0.69 16.99
CA HIS A 170 -15.35 1.18 18.37
C HIS A 170 -14.36 2.31 18.64
N PRO A 171 -14.81 3.50 19.07
CA PRO A 171 -13.91 4.63 19.33
C PRO A 171 -12.95 4.28 20.46
N LEU A 172 -11.67 4.61 20.29
CA LEU A 172 -10.61 4.35 21.27
C LEU A 172 -9.86 5.60 21.73
N GLY A 173 -9.84 6.66 20.93
CA GLY A 173 -9.14 7.87 21.34
C GLY A 173 -9.09 8.95 20.27
N THR A 174 -8.78 10.15 20.74
CA THR A 174 -8.73 11.37 19.95
C THR A 174 -7.48 12.13 20.31
N PHE A 175 -6.74 12.59 19.30
CA PHE A 175 -5.42 13.22 19.46
C PHE A 175 -5.40 14.52 18.65
N ALA A 176 -5.41 15.65 19.35
CA ALA A 176 -5.37 16.98 18.73
C ALA A 176 -3.93 17.47 18.48
N GLY A 177 -3.79 18.59 17.77
CA GLY A 177 -2.50 19.28 17.56
C GLY A 177 -1.84 19.02 16.22
N PHE A 178 -2.55 18.41 15.26
CA PHE A 178 -2.01 18.03 13.96
C PHE A 178 -2.58 18.85 12.79
N SER A 179 -3.01 20.09 13.03
CA SER A 179 -3.62 20.96 11.99
C SER A 179 -2.65 21.32 10.85
N ALA A 180 -1.35 21.16 11.10
CA ALA A 180 -0.29 21.34 10.11
C ALA A 180 -0.14 20.15 9.14
N VAL A 181 -0.69 18.95 9.44
CA VAL A 181 -0.61 17.77 8.56
C VAL A 181 -1.15 18.12 7.18
N LYS A 182 -0.43 17.70 6.13
CA LYS A 182 -0.92 17.70 4.75
C LYS A 182 -1.31 16.29 4.32
N THR A 183 -0.42 15.32 4.51
CA THR A 183 -0.67 13.90 4.28
C THR A 183 0.10 13.04 5.28
N MET A 184 -0.35 11.81 5.51
CA MET A 184 0.28 10.87 6.44
C MET A 184 0.20 9.44 5.92
N THR A 185 1.18 8.62 6.30
CA THR A 185 1.19 7.19 6.01
C THR A 185 1.73 6.42 7.21
N LEU A 186 1.27 5.18 7.40
CA LEU A 186 1.72 4.33 8.49
C LEU A 186 3.12 3.80 8.15
N ILE A 187 4.04 3.84 9.12
CA ILE A 187 5.40 3.32 8.95
C ILE A 187 5.82 2.32 10.02
N SER A 188 5.11 2.24 11.16
CA SER A 188 5.40 1.25 12.20
C SER A 188 4.12 0.73 12.84
N THR A 189 4.03 -0.59 13.03
CA THR A 189 2.96 -1.26 13.80
C THR A 189 3.56 -2.24 14.78
N THR A 190 3.51 -1.92 16.06
CA THR A 190 4.11 -2.74 17.12
C THR A 190 3.08 -3.24 18.12
N SER A 191 3.51 -4.03 19.11
CA SER A 191 2.66 -4.44 20.22
C SER A 191 2.36 -3.31 21.21
N THR A 192 3.07 -2.17 21.14
CA THR A 192 2.94 -1.07 22.11
C THR A 192 2.58 0.29 21.50
N TYR A 193 2.80 0.50 20.21
CA TYR A 193 2.47 1.74 19.50
C TYR A 193 2.28 1.52 17.99
N ASP A 194 1.62 2.50 17.36
CA ASP A 194 1.66 2.71 15.90
C ASP A 194 2.39 4.02 15.60
N THR A 195 3.12 4.09 14.49
CA THR A 195 3.81 5.30 14.06
C THR A 195 3.43 5.67 12.64
N PHE A 196 3.06 6.94 12.46
CA PHE A 196 2.87 7.57 11.17
C PHE A 196 4.09 8.40 10.79
N LEU A 197 4.38 8.45 9.50
CA LEU A 197 5.16 9.51 8.89
C LEU A 197 4.18 10.51 8.27
N ALA A 198 4.43 11.81 8.44
CA ALA A 198 3.52 12.84 7.95
C ALA A 198 4.29 14.05 7.41
N THR A 199 3.78 14.64 6.33
CA THR A 199 4.24 15.94 5.83
C THR A 199 3.41 17.07 6.44
N THR A 200 4.00 18.25 6.59
CA THR A 200 3.25 19.46 6.92
C THR A 200 2.97 20.32 5.70
N LYS A 201 1.96 21.19 5.80
CA LYS A 201 1.68 22.27 4.84
C LYS A 201 2.87 23.22 4.65
N ALA A 202 3.73 23.35 5.67
CA ALA A 202 4.97 24.15 5.62
C ALA A 202 6.19 23.36 5.09
N GLY A 203 6.03 22.08 4.77
CA GLY A 203 7.07 21.25 4.14
C GLY A 203 7.99 20.49 5.07
N ALA A 204 7.68 20.39 6.37
CA ALA A 204 8.38 19.49 7.28
C ALA A 204 7.91 18.04 7.10
N LEU A 205 8.76 17.10 7.51
CA LEU A 205 8.47 15.67 7.66
C LEU A 205 8.66 15.29 9.12
N TYR A 206 7.71 14.60 9.72
CA TYR A 206 7.76 14.20 11.13
C TYR A 206 7.14 12.82 11.34
N THR A 207 7.48 12.19 12.46
CA THR A 207 6.76 11.02 12.96
C THR A 207 5.68 11.42 13.95
N ILE A 208 4.58 10.67 13.97
CA ILE A 208 3.55 10.70 15.01
C ILE A 208 3.44 9.30 15.58
N ARG A 209 3.98 9.09 16.78
CA ARG A 209 3.86 7.82 17.51
C ARG A 209 2.67 7.88 18.46
N ILE A 210 1.81 6.87 18.39
CA ILE A 210 0.58 6.77 19.18
C ILE A 210 0.63 5.48 20.00
N PRO A 211 0.77 5.56 21.34
CA PRO A 211 0.73 4.38 22.21
C PRO A 211 -0.61 3.64 22.12
N ILE A 212 -0.55 2.34 22.35
CA ILE A 212 -1.74 1.46 22.37
C ILE A 212 -2.39 1.48 23.76
N THR A 213 -1.58 1.55 24.82
CA THR A 213 -2.05 1.54 26.20
C THR A 213 -2.17 2.96 26.77
N SER A 214 -3.01 3.09 27.80
CA SER A 214 -3.10 4.33 28.57
C SER A 214 -1.85 4.53 29.43
N PRO A 215 -1.33 5.77 29.56
CA PRO A 215 -1.77 7.00 28.89
C PRO A 215 -1.39 7.02 27.40
N MET A 216 -2.34 7.36 26.54
CA MET A 216 -2.15 7.39 25.07
C MET A 216 -1.55 8.71 24.59
N THR A 217 -0.52 9.20 25.27
CA THR A 217 0.13 10.47 24.93
C THR A 217 0.95 10.32 23.64
N THR A 218 0.65 11.14 22.64
CA THR A 218 1.36 11.10 21.36
C THR A 218 2.78 11.64 21.49
N VAL A 219 3.71 11.07 20.73
CA VAL A 219 5.09 11.54 20.63
C VAL A 219 5.36 11.96 19.20
N VAL A 220 5.75 13.21 19.01
CA VAL A 220 6.03 13.79 17.69
C VAL A 220 7.51 14.12 17.59
N LYS A 221 8.16 13.68 16.50
CA LYS A 221 9.58 14.01 16.23
C LYS A 221 9.73 14.58 14.83
N VAL A 222 10.43 15.70 14.71
CA VAL A 222 10.83 16.24 13.40
C VAL A 222 11.89 15.33 12.78
N VAL A 223 11.62 14.85 11.56
CA VAL A 223 12.54 14.04 10.75
C VAL A 223 13.32 14.92 9.78
N ARG A 224 12.62 15.83 9.09
CA ARG A 224 13.20 16.91 8.27
C ARG A 224 12.38 18.17 8.48
N SER A 225 13.04 19.32 8.56
CA SER A 225 12.36 20.60 8.84
C SER A 225 11.73 21.24 7.61
N SER A 226 12.14 20.86 6.39
CA SER A 226 11.69 21.47 5.13
C SER A 226 11.88 20.51 3.96
N THR A 227 11.51 20.96 2.75
CA THR A 227 11.63 20.30 1.42
C THR A 227 10.60 19.22 1.09
N TRP A 228 9.57 19.04 1.91
CA TRP A 228 8.50 18.05 1.68
C TRP A 228 7.15 18.67 1.29
N GLN A 229 7.10 20.00 1.08
CA GLN A 229 5.84 20.72 0.82
C GLN A 229 5.17 20.37 -0.52
N GLY A 230 5.96 19.94 -1.51
CA GLY A 230 5.48 19.61 -2.85
C GLY A 230 4.82 18.24 -2.97
N PHE A 231 4.82 17.43 -1.91
CA PHE A 231 4.20 16.11 -1.96
C PHE A 231 2.79 16.14 -1.38
N GLU A 232 1.79 15.79 -2.18
CA GLU A 232 0.38 15.67 -1.76
C GLU A 232 0.07 14.27 -1.23
N SER A 233 0.85 13.26 -1.62
CA SER A 233 0.70 11.90 -1.11
C SER A 233 2.05 11.27 -0.77
N ILE A 234 2.03 10.44 0.27
CA ILE A 234 3.16 9.60 0.66
C ILE A 234 2.64 8.18 0.91
N VAL A 235 3.32 7.18 0.36
CA VAL A 235 2.98 5.75 0.52
C VAL A 235 4.22 5.00 0.95
N ALA A 236 4.10 4.24 2.04
CA ALA A 236 5.20 3.52 2.67
C ALA A 236 4.99 2.01 2.60
N GLU A 237 6.06 1.27 2.34
CA GLU A 237 6.13 -0.18 2.51
C GLU A 237 7.41 -0.54 3.26
N LYS A 238 7.39 -1.66 3.98
CA LYS A 238 8.58 -2.20 4.61
C LYS A 238 9.61 -2.59 3.56
N CYS A 239 10.86 -2.20 3.80
CA CYS A 239 11.99 -2.52 2.96
C CYS A 239 13.17 -2.89 3.86
N GLY A 240 13.34 -4.18 4.17
CA GLY A 240 14.33 -4.64 5.15
C GLY A 240 13.85 -4.63 6.61
N THR A 241 14.76 -4.77 7.57
CA THR A 241 14.41 -5.01 8.99
C THR A 241 13.87 -3.78 9.71
N GLN A 242 14.47 -2.61 9.47
CA GLN A 242 14.14 -1.32 10.10
C GLN A 242 14.16 -0.16 9.10
N SER A 243 13.73 -0.43 7.87
CA SER A 243 13.74 0.57 6.80
C SER A 243 12.44 0.53 6.02
N THR A 244 12.11 1.70 5.50
CA THR A 244 10.87 1.99 4.79
C THR A 244 11.23 2.44 3.39
N LEU A 245 10.63 1.83 2.38
CA LEU A 245 10.60 2.40 1.05
C LEU A 245 9.41 3.35 0.99
N LEU A 246 9.68 4.62 0.71
CA LEU A 246 8.67 5.66 0.61
C LEU A 246 8.55 6.16 -0.82
N ALA A 247 7.34 6.11 -1.38
CA ALA A 247 6.96 6.91 -2.53
C ALA A 247 6.41 8.26 -2.05
N ALA A 248 6.99 9.35 -2.51
CA ALA A 248 6.48 10.69 -2.31
C ALA A 248 6.01 11.26 -3.66
N ILE A 249 4.75 11.69 -3.72
CA ILE A 249 4.05 12.00 -4.96
C ILE A 249 3.64 13.47 -4.94
N ASP A 250 4.17 14.20 -5.93
CA ASP A 250 3.79 15.56 -6.30
C ASP A 250 2.76 15.44 -7.42
N ARG A 251 1.48 15.52 -7.05
CA ARG A 251 0.34 15.35 -7.95
C ARG A 251 0.16 16.55 -8.87
N ASP A 252 0.64 17.72 -8.45
CA ASP A 252 0.50 18.96 -9.23
C ASP A 252 1.41 18.93 -10.47
N SER A 253 2.62 18.36 -10.34
CA SER A 253 3.56 18.14 -11.45
C SER A 253 3.47 16.75 -12.08
N GLY A 254 2.76 15.82 -11.44
CA GLY A 254 2.67 14.41 -11.83
C GLY A 254 3.94 13.60 -11.64
N SER A 255 4.81 14.04 -10.73
CA SER A 255 6.08 13.36 -10.43
C SER A 255 5.98 12.54 -9.16
N ALA A 256 6.57 11.35 -9.17
CA ALA A 256 6.80 10.57 -7.96
C ALA A 256 8.29 10.31 -7.76
N TYR A 257 8.71 10.21 -6.51
CA TYR A 257 10.10 9.95 -6.12
C TYR A 257 10.16 8.85 -5.08
N LEU A 258 11.17 7.99 -5.17
CA LEU A 258 11.42 6.99 -4.14
C LEU A 258 12.49 7.47 -3.16
N TYR A 259 12.27 7.14 -1.89
CA TYR A 259 13.22 7.35 -0.81
C TYR A 259 13.38 6.08 0.01
N ALA A 260 14.62 5.74 0.37
CA ALA A 260 14.90 4.82 1.45
C ALA A 260 14.97 5.61 2.75
N ILE A 261 14.08 5.30 3.68
CA ILE A 261 14.03 5.91 5.01
C ILE A 261 14.50 4.84 6.00
N GLY A 262 15.57 5.15 6.74
CA GLY A 262 16.04 4.27 7.81
C GLY A 262 15.11 4.33 9.03
N HIS A 263 15.54 3.70 10.13
CA HIS A 263 14.83 3.77 11.40
C HIS A 263 14.60 5.24 11.82
N ALA A 264 13.34 5.64 11.95
CA ALA A 264 12.99 7.01 12.23
C ALA A 264 13.29 7.37 13.70
N ASN A 265 14.22 8.29 13.91
CA ASN A 265 14.69 8.71 15.23
C ASN A 265 14.87 10.23 15.32
N GLY A 266 13.92 10.97 14.72
CA GLY A 266 13.97 12.42 14.62
C GLY A 266 14.94 12.88 13.53
N THR A 267 15.68 13.96 13.77
CA THR A 267 16.57 14.56 12.76
C THR A 267 17.74 13.67 12.35
N SER A 268 18.07 12.65 13.15
CA SER A 268 19.09 11.64 12.84
C SER A 268 18.62 10.58 11.84
N THR A 269 17.34 10.61 11.43
CA THR A 269 16.79 9.64 10.49
C THR A 269 17.52 9.76 9.15
N THR A 270 18.06 8.66 8.67
CA THR A 270 18.65 8.61 7.33
C THR A 270 17.54 8.64 6.29
N ILE A 271 17.65 9.55 5.32
CA ILE A 271 16.76 9.63 4.17
C ILE A 271 17.66 9.70 2.94
N GLN A 272 17.57 8.68 2.12
CA GLN A 272 18.29 8.58 0.85
C GLN A 272 17.28 8.72 -0.29
N SER A 273 17.46 9.72 -1.14
CA SER A 273 16.70 9.78 -2.40
C SER A 273 17.21 8.68 -3.33
N LEU A 274 16.28 7.91 -3.89
CA LEU A 274 16.56 6.86 -4.87
C LEU A 274 16.30 7.35 -6.30
N GLY A 275 15.60 8.48 -6.46
CA GLY A 275 15.37 9.13 -7.74
C GLY A 275 13.89 9.23 -8.11
N LYS A 276 13.65 9.82 -9.28
CA LYS A 276 12.30 9.98 -9.86
C LYS A 276 11.82 8.64 -10.42
N VAL A 277 10.56 8.31 -10.19
CA VAL A 277 9.89 7.15 -10.77
C VAL A 277 9.41 7.49 -12.19
N PRO A 278 9.66 6.64 -13.19
CA PRO A 278 9.13 6.87 -14.53
C PRO A 278 7.60 6.75 -14.55
N GLY A 279 6.93 7.73 -15.16
CA GLY A 279 5.47 7.76 -15.29
C GLY A 279 4.86 9.13 -14.97
N THR A 280 3.53 9.15 -14.89
CA THR A 280 2.73 10.33 -14.49
C THR A 280 1.82 9.96 -13.34
N TYR A 281 1.91 10.73 -12.26
CA TYR A 281 1.29 10.41 -10.97
C TYR A 281 0.30 11.51 -10.53
N ASN A 282 -0.76 11.70 -11.32
CA ASN A 282 -1.79 12.74 -11.11
C ASN A 282 -3.08 12.22 -10.46
N ASP A 283 -3.14 10.95 -10.04
CA ASP A 283 -4.36 10.41 -9.46
C ASP A 283 -4.65 11.10 -8.13
N PRO A 284 -5.92 11.41 -7.81
CA PRO A 284 -6.24 12.12 -6.58
C PRO A 284 -5.88 11.29 -5.34
N ILE A 285 -5.97 9.96 -5.40
CA ILE A 285 -5.82 9.09 -4.24
C ILE A 285 -4.75 8.05 -4.53
N TYR A 286 -3.79 7.92 -3.62
CA TYR A 286 -2.77 6.87 -3.62
C TYR A 286 -2.75 6.16 -2.28
N PHE A 287 -2.50 4.86 -2.29
CA PHE A 287 -2.44 4.02 -1.10
C PHE A 287 -1.49 2.84 -1.32
N LEU A 288 -1.09 2.21 -0.22
CA LEU A 288 -0.36 0.96 -0.29
C LEU A 288 -1.32 -0.18 -0.66
N ARG A 289 -0.96 -0.97 -1.66
CA ARG A 289 -1.49 -2.32 -1.85
C ARG A 289 -0.47 -3.30 -1.28
N THR A 290 -0.89 -4.26 -0.47
CA THR A 290 0.07 -5.20 0.15
C THR A 290 -0.51 -6.59 0.26
N SER A 291 0.30 -7.60 -0.05
CA SER A 291 -0.09 -9.01 0.07
C SER A 291 -0.04 -9.52 1.52
N GLN A 292 0.48 -8.71 2.44
CA GLN A 292 0.81 -9.13 3.79
C GLN A 292 -0.18 -8.53 4.79
N ALA A 293 -1.37 -9.14 4.86
CA ALA A 293 -2.18 -9.04 6.07
C ALA A 293 -1.35 -9.61 7.24
N GLY A 294 -0.70 -8.74 8.02
CA GLY A 294 0.13 -9.15 9.15
C GLY A 294 1.63 -9.26 8.90
N THR A 295 2.22 -8.50 7.98
CA THR A 295 3.64 -8.11 8.18
C THR A 295 3.69 -6.75 8.85
N PRO A 296 4.36 -6.63 10.01
CA PRO A 296 4.44 -5.37 10.70
C PRO A 296 5.36 -4.44 9.92
N LEU A 297 4.89 -3.21 9.71
CA LEU A 297 5.74 -2.11 9.30
C LEU A 297 6.68 -1.80 10.48
N ASN A 298 7.96 -1.53 10.21
CA ASN A 298 9.01 -1.43 11.24
C ASN A 298 9.91 -0.19 11.04
N GLY A 299 9.34 0.91 10.60
CA GLY A 299 10.07 2.13 10.24
C GLY A 299 10.47 3.03 11.41
N GLU A 300 10.02 2.77 12.65
CA GLU A 300 10.34 3.51 13.88
C GLU A 300 10.35 2.57 15.10
#